data_AF-A0A536SHD0-F1
#
_entry.id   AF-A0A536SHD0-F1
#
_cell.length_a   1.000
_cell.length_b   1.000
_cell.length_c   1.000
_cell.angle_alpha   90.00
_cell.angle_beta   90.00
_cell.angle_gamma   90.00
#
_symmetry.space_group_name_H-M   'P 1'
#
loop_
_entity.id
_entity.type
_entity.pdbx_description
1 polymer ?
#
loop_
_entity_poly.entity_id
_entity_poly.type
_entity_poly.pdbx_seq_one_letter_code
_entity_poly.pdbx_strand_id
1 'polypeptide(L)'
;MTAPSDTVNMALFCDFENVALGVRDAKYAKFDINKVLERLLLKGSIVVKKAYCDWERYKEFKSDMHEASFELIEIPHLRMSGKNSADIRMVVDALDLCYTKSHVDTFVIISGDSDFSPLVSKLRENDKIVIGVGVKNSSSDLLVANCDEFIFYDDLVREKPGRRQPRKKPQTKPAVNGDSAPKDSEDKTEEALELVMQTVEALIAERGAEEKIWGSMVKQALKRRSPGFNESYYGFSSFSKLLDEAESRKMLQLE
;
A
#
# COMPACT_ATOMS: atom_id res chain seq x y z
N MET A 1 7.38 -1.80 30.93
CA MET A 1 7.94 -1.07 29.78
C MET A 1 7.88 -2.03 28.60
N THR A 2 6.81 -1.96 27.81
CA THR A 2 6.70 -2.67 26.54
C THR A 2 7.77 -2.11 25.61
N ALA A 3 8.57 -2.98 24.99
CA ALA A 3 9.50 -2.56 23.94
C ALA A 3 8.73 -1.70 22.92
N PRO A 4 9.28 -0.57 22.45
CA PRO A 4 8.68 0.14 21.34
C PRO A 4 8.57 -0.86 20.19
N SER A 5 7.37 -1.09 19.70
CA SER A 5 7.20 -1.83 18.47
C SER A 5 7.85 -0.97 17.38
N ASP A 6 8.91 -1.45 16.74
CA ASP A 6 9.58 -0.84 15.57
C ASP A 6 8.66 -0.65 14.33
N THR A 7 7.35 -0.74 14.51
CA THR A 7 6.33 -0.47 13.51
C THR A 7 6.11 1.02 13.40
N VAL A 8 6.64 1.61 12.33
CA VAL A 8 6.31 2.96 11.86
C VAL A 8 4.80 3.06 11.61
N ASN A 9 4.13 4.03 12.22
CA ASN A 9 2.71 4.30 11.97
C ASN A 9 2.54 5.45 10.97
N MET A 10 1.70 5.21 9.97
CA MET A 10 1.44 6.12 8.87
C MET A 10 -0.01 6.64 8.89
N ALA A 11 -0.16 7.93 8.57
CA ALA A 11 -1.43 8.56 8.28
C ALA A 11 -1.49 9.02 6.81
N LEU A 12 -2.49 8.55 6.07
CA LEU A 12 -2.67 8.85 4.65
C LEU A 12 -3.72 9.95 4.48
N PHE A 13 -3.34 10.98 3.74
CA PHE A 13 -4.18 12.09 3.33
C PHE A 13 -4.18 12.15 1.81
N CYS A 14 -5.34 11.85 1.20
CA CYS A 14 -5.49 11.75 -0.24
C CYS A 14 -6.33 12.90 -0.77
N ASP A 15 -5.69 13.73 -1.59
CA ASP A 15 -6.37 14.68 -2.44
C ASP A 15 -6.80 13.96 -3.72
N PHE A 16 -8.03 13.44 -3.69
CA PHE A 16 -8.49 12.54 -4.73
C PHE A 16 -8.70 13.27 -6.06
N GLU A 17 -9.10 14.55 -6.02
CA GLU A 17 -9.33 15.33 -7.22
C GLU A 17 -8.04 15.55 -8.00
N ASN A 18 -6.95 15.95 -7.33
CA ASN A 18 -5.65 16.11 -7.97
C ASN A 18 -5.13 14.79 -8.56
N VAL A 19 -5.28 13.67 -7.83
CA VAL A 19 -4.84 12.36 -8.31
C VAL A 19 -5.67 11.89 -9.51
N ALA A 20 -7.00 12.02 -9.45
CA ALA A 20 -7.88 11.63 -10.53
C ALA A 20 -7.63 12.45 -11.81
N LEU A 21 -7.39 13.76 -11.67
CA LEU A 21 -7.00 14.62 -12.78
C LEU A 21 -5.65 14.19 -13.38
N GLY A 22 -4.63 13.96 -12.55
CA GLY A 22 -3.31 13.54 -13.03
C GLY A 22 -3.32 12.19 -13.76
N VAL A 23 -4.13 11.23 -13.29
CA VAL A 23 -4.29 9.92 -13.93
C VAL A 23 -5.02 10.04 -15.28
N ARG A 24 -6.04 10.90 -15.35
CA ARG A 24 -6.78 11.17 -16.59
C ARG A 24 -5.88 11.82 -17.64
N ASP A 25 -5.09 12.81 -17.25
CA ASP A 25 -4.17 13.52 -18.14
C ASP A 25 -3.04 12.61 -18.64
N ALA A 26 -2.56 11.70 -17.80
CA ALA A 26 -1.59 10.67 -18.17
C ALA A 26 -2.16 9.49 -18.98
N LYS A 27 -3.47 9.48 -19.28
CA LYS A 27 -4.19 8.44 -20.06
C LYS A 27 -4.10 7.03 -19.45
N TYR A 28 -4.03 6.91 -18.13
CA TYR A 28 -4.14 5.60 -17.48
C TYR A 28 -5.60 5.15 -17.38
N ALA A 29 -5.84 3.84 -17.46
CA ALA A 29 -7.19 3.28 -17.59
C ALA A 29 -8.08 3.51 -16.35
N LYS A 30 -7.49 3.48 -15.15
CA LYS A 30 -8.15 3.79 -13.87
C LYS A 30 -7.09 3.95 -12.77
N PHE A 31 -7.27 4.91 -11.85
CA PHE A 31 -6.46 4.99 -10.64
C PHE A 31 -6.80 3.80 -9.73
N ASP A 32 -5.77 3.09 -9.29
CA ASP A 32 -5.86 1.96 -8.37
C ASP A 32 -5.10 2.29 -7.09
N ILE A 33 -5.85 2.64 -6.05
CA ILE A 33 -5.32 2.99 -4.73
C ILE A 33 -4.62 1.80 -4.04
N ASN A 34 -4.99 0.56 -4.37
CA ASN A 34 -4.42 -0.62 -3.73
C ASN A 34 -2.92 -0.74 -4.01
N LYS A 35 -2.48 -0.33 -5.21
CA LYS A 35 -1.04 -0.30 -5.54
C LYS A 35 -0.25 0.63 -4.63
N VAL A 36 -0.83 1.79 -4.30
CA VAL A 36 -0.23 2.74 -3.35
C VAL A 36 -0.20 2.13 -1.95
N LEU A 37 -1.31 1.55 -1.51
CA LEU A 37 -1.39 0.89 -0.20
C LEU A 37 -0.39 -0.26 -0.07
N GLU A 38 -0.27 -1.12 -1.07
CA GLU A 38 0.68 -2.24 -1.06
C GLU A 38 2.12 -1.77 -0.87
N ARG A 39 2.53 -0.71 -1.59
CA ARG A 39 3.85 -0.11 -1.44
C ARG A 39 4.05 0.45 -0.03
N LEU A 40 3.06 1.18 0.50
CA LEU A 40 3.16 1.78 1.83
C LEU A 40 3.18 0.73 2.95
N LEU A 41 2.44 -0.37 2.83
CA LEU A 41 2.38 -1.44 3.84
C LEU A 41 3.73 -2.17 4.05
N LEU A 42 4.64 -2.09 3.07
CA LEU A 42 6.02 -2.57 3.22
C LEU A 42 6.83 -1.70 4.20
N LYS A 43 6.51 -0.40 4.28
CA LYS A 43 7.23 0.58 5.10
C LYS A 43 6.71 0.63 6.54
N GLY A 44 5.41 0.42 6.76
CA GLY A 44 4.80 0.61 8.07
C GLY A 44 3.35 0.19 8.17
N SER A 45 2.76 0.42 9.33
CA SER A 45 1.33 0.23 9.59
C SER A 45 0.55 1.48 9.22
N ILE A 46 -0.56 1.34 8.53
CA ILE A 46 -1.45 2.48 8.21
C ILE A 46 -2.54 2.56 9.27
N VAL A 47 -2.55 3.67 10.03
CA VAL A 47 -3.48 3.89 11.15
C VAL A 47 -4.61 4.87 10.82
N VAL A 48 -4.38 5.77 9.85
CA VAL A 48 -5.39 6.73 9.37
C VAL A 48 -5.38 6.74 7.85
N LYS A 49 -6.58 6.78 7.24
CA LYS A 49 -6.79 6.92 5.80
C LYS A 49 -7.95 7.88 5.57
N LYS A 50 -7.65 9.07 5.04
CA LYS A 50 -8.67 10.08 4.68
C LYS A 50 -8.53 10.46 3.22
N ALA A 51 -9.65 10.60 2.53
CA ALA A 51 -9.71 11.05 1.15
C ALA A 51 -10.67 12.23 1.01
N TYR A 52 -10.22 13.30 0.38
CA TYR A 52 -10.92 14.57 0.24
C TYR A 52 -11.34 14.73 -1.22
N CYS A 53 -12.65 14.90 -1.45
CA CYS A 53 -13.21 14.98 -2.80
C CYS A 53 -14.65 15.50 -2.79
N ASP A 54 -15.11 16.05 -3.91
CA ASP A 54 -16.53 16.10 -4.26
C ASP A 54 -16.99 14.71 -4.74
N TRP A 55 -17.45 13.83 -3.84
CA TRP A 55 -17.78 12.44 -4.20
C TRP A 55 -19.04 12.33 -5.04
N GLU A 56 -19.85 13.39 -5.11
CA GLU A 56 -20.97 13.46 -6.05
C GLU A 56 -20.48 13.52 -7.50
N ARG A 57 -19.31 14.13 -7.75
CA ARG A 57 -18.65 14.15 -9.06
C ARG A 57 -17.88 12.86 -9.36
N TYR A 58 -17.30 12.22 -8.34
CA TYR A 58 -16.43 11.05 -8.49
C TYR A 58 -17.05 9.76 -7.93
N LYS A 59 -18.37 9.56 -8.14
CA LYS A 59 -19.13 8.41 -7.62
C LYS A 59 -18.55 7.05 -7.98
N GLU A 60 -17.98 6.94 -9.18
CA GLU A 60 -17.40 5.70 -9.71
C GLU A 60 -16.18 5.19 -8.94
N PHE A 61 -15.52 6.07 -8.16
CA PHE A 61 -14.38 5.71 -7.32
C PHE A 61 -14.75 5.52 -5.84
N LYS A 62 -15.99 5.83 -5.47
CA LYS A 62 -16.45 5.77 -4.09
C LYS A 62 -16.40 4.35 -3.52
N SER A 63 -16.77 3.34 -4.32
CA SER A 63 -16.71 1.93 -3.90
C SER A 63 -15.28 1.50 -3.61
N ASP A 64 -14.37 1.71 -4.57
CA ASP A 64 -12.97 1.31 -4.45
C ASP A 64 -12.28 1.96 -3.23
N MET A 65 -12.52 3.26 -3.01
CA MET A 65 -11.95 3.97 -1.86
C MET A 65 -12.54 3.50 -0.53
N HIS A 66 -13.84 3.20 -0.50
CA HIS A 66 -14.50 2.66 0.69
C HIS A 66 -14.04 1.23 1.00
N GLU A 67 -13.88 0.37 -0.02
CA GLU A 67 -13.31 -0.98 0.11
C GLU A 67 -11.87 -0.94 0.64
N ALA A 68 -11.09 0.05 0.19
CA ALA A 68 -9.76 0.34 0.71
C ALA A 68 -9.74 0.93 2.14
N SER A 69 -10.92 1.08 2.77
CA SER A 69 -11.15 1.60 4.13
C SER A 69 -10.70 3.05 4.32
N PHE A 70 -10.88 3.90 3.31
CA PHE A 70 -10.73 5.35 3.47
C PHE A 70 -11.97 5.98 4.09
N GLU A 71 -11.76 6.90 5.02
CA GLU A 71 -12.79 7.86 5.41
C GLU A 71 -12.96 8.87 4.26
N LEU A 72 -14.17 8.90 3.70
CA LEU A 72 -14.51 9.74 2.56
C LEU A 72 -15.03 11.09 3.05
N ILE A 73 -14.19 12.12 2.96
CA ILE A 73 -14.52 13.49 3.35
C ILE A 73 -15.15 14.20 2.15
N GLU A 74 -16.43 14.54 2.27
CA GLU A 74 -17.18 15.25 1.24
C GLU A 74 -16.85 16.75 1.22
N ILE A 75 -16.40 17.25 0.07
CA ILE A 75 -16.11 18.66 -0.17
C ILE A 75 -16.95 19.15 -1.37
N PRO A 76 -18.20 19.60 -1.14
CA PRO A 76 -19.10 19.97 -2.22
C PRO A 76 -18.67 21.29 -2.88
N HIS A 77 -18.57 21.30 -4.21
CA HIS A 77 -18.29 22.52 -4.97
C HIS A 77 -19.54 23.39 -5.15
N LEU A 78 -19.92 24.13 -4.10
CA LEU A 78 -21.19 24.89 -4.08
C LEU A 78 -21.17 26.16 -4.96
N ARG A 79 -20.00 26.74 -5.31
CA ARG A 79 -19.79 27.85 -6.29
C ARG A 79 -18.34 27.84 -6.81
N MET A 80 -18.01 28.65 -7.83
CA MET A 80 -16.67 28.73 -8.50
C MET A 80 -15.44 28.88 -7.58
N SER A 81 -15.61 29.13 -6.29
CA SER A 81 -14.55 29.31 -5.29
C SER A 81 -14.21 28.04 -4.47
N GLY A 82 -14.79 26.88 -4.81
CA GLY A 82 -14.65 25.65 -4.01
C GLY A 82 -13.28 24.95 -4.10
N LYS A 83 -12.44 25.30 -5.08
CA LYS A 83 -11.22 24.54 -5.42
C LYS A 83 -10.27 24.34 -4.24
N ASN A 84 -10.04 25.38 -3.44
CA ASN A 84 -9.07 25.32 -2.33
C ASN A 84 -9.68 24.75 -1.03
N SER A 85 -10.98 24.40 -1.02
CA SER A 85 -11.64 23.92 0.21
C SER A 85 -11.13 22.56 0.63
N ALA A 86 -10.83 21.68 -0.35
CA ALA A 86 -10.30 20.35 -0.10
C ALA A 86 -8.90 20.46 0.50
N ASP A 87 -8.02 21.25 -0.13
CA ASP A 87 -6.64 21.46 0.31
C ASP A 87 -6.57 22.01 1.73
N ILE A 88 -7.31 23.09 2.01
CA ILE A 88 -7.35 23.71 3.33
C ILE A 88 -7.86 22.70 4.38
N ARG A 89 -8.93 21.96 4.07
CA ARG A 89 -9.49 20.99 5.00
C ARG A 89 -8.49 19.85 5.27
N MET A 90 -7.80 19.37 4.25
CA MET A 90 -6.78 18.34 4.38
C MET A 90 -5.61 18.82 5.25
N VAL A 91 -5.12 20.04 5.03
CA VAL A 91 -4.05 20.66 5.84
C VAL A 91 -4.46 20.76 7.30
N VAL A 92 -5.68 21.24 7.59
CA VAL A 92 -6.19 21.37 8.97
C VAL A 92 -6.25 20.01 9.66
N ASP A 93 -6.85 19.01 9.01
CA ASP A 93 -6.97 17.66 9.57
C ASP A 93 -5.60 17.00 9.79
N ALA A 94 -4.63 17.21 8.89
CA ALA A 94 -3.29 16.65 9.00
C ALA A 94 -2.51 17.26 10.18
N LEU A 95 -2.57 18.59 10.34
CA LEU A 95 -1.92 19.27 11.46
C LEU A 95 -2.59 18.93 12.80
N ASP A 96 -3.92 18.85 12.85
CA ASP A 96 -4.63 18.40 14.05
C ASP A 96 -4.20 16.98 14.46
N LEU A 97 -4.10 16.05 13.50
CA LEU A 97 -3.60 14.70 13.77
C LEU A 97 -2.15 14.72 14.26
N CYS A 98 -1.29 15.53 13.63
CA CYS A 98 0.11 15.68 14.02
C CYS A 98 0.26 16.12 15.49
N TYR A 99 -0.59 17.05 15.95
CA TYR A 99 -0.54 17.55 17.33
C TYR A 99 -1.26 16.67 18.35
N THR A 100 -2.32 15.96 17.94
CA THR A 100 -3.15 15.18 18.86
C THR A 100 -2.73 13.72 18.98
N LYS A 101 -2.05 13.16 17.97
CA LYS A 101 -1.66 11.74 17.91
C LYS A 101 -0.15 11.59 17.74
N SER A 102 0.56 11.68 18.86
CA SER A 102 2.03 11.58 18.89
C SER A 102 2.59 10.27 18.33
N HIS A 103 1.83 9.17 18.36
CA HIS A 103 2.21 7.86 17.85
C HIS A 103 2.19 7.74 16.32
N VAL A 104 1.78 8.77 15.59
CA VAL A 104 1.87 8.82 14.13
C VAL A 104 3.24 9.38 13.77
N ASP A 105 4.06 8.57 13.13
CA ASP A 105 5.46 8.90 12.83
C ASP A 105 5.62 9.45 11.41
N THR A 106 4.76 9.02 10.50
CA THR A 106 4.86 9.30 9.07
C THR A 106 3.54 9.79 8.50
N PHE A 107 3.61 10.84 7.70
CA PHE A 107 2.47 11.40 6.99
C PHE A 107 2.65 11.14 5.49
N VAL A 108 1.63 10.55 4.88
CA VAL A 108 1.61 10.28 3.44
C VAL A 108 0.66 11.25 2.78
N ILE A 109 1.18 12.13 1.93
CA ILE A 109 0.42 13.10 1.17
C ILE A 109 0.27 12.57 -0.26
N ILE A 110 -0.94 12.11 -0.60
CA ILE A 110 -1.26 11.61 -1.93
C ILE A 110 -1.81 12.79 -2.75
N SER A 111 -0.89 13.57 -3.33
CA SER A 111 -1.15 14.67 -4.25
C SER A 111 0.11 15.02 -5.05
N GLY A 112 -0.07 15.66 -6.21
CA GLY A 112 1.01 16.26 -7.00
C GLY A 112 1.17 17.77 -6.78
N ASP A 113 0.28 18.41 -6.02
CA ASP A 113 0.17 19.86 -5.93
C ASP A 113 1.22 20.50 -5.00
N SER A 114 1.94 21.51 -5.50
CA SER A 114 2.89 22.28 -4.71
C SER A 114 2.28 23.06 -3.56
N ASP A 115 0.97 23.32 -3.57
CA ASP A 115 0.28 24.05 -2.50
C ASP A 115 0.34 23.31 -1.14
N PHE A 116 0.67 22.01 -1.13
CA PHE A 116 0.95 21.25 0.10
C PHE A 116 2.37 21.42 0.64
N SER A 117 3.27 22.11 -0.05
CA SER A 117 4.65 22.33 0.42
C SER A 117 4.73 22.92 1.84
N PRO A 118 3.92 23.94 2.22
CA PRO A 118 3.92 24.45 3.60
C PRO A 118 3.49 23.41 4.64
N LEU A 119 2.55 22.52 4.30
CA LEU A 119 2.15 21.40 5.16
C LEU A 119 3.33 20.44 5.37
N VAL A 120 4.04 20.07 4.29
CA VAL A 120 5.23 19.21 4.36
C VAL A 120 6.28 19.83 5.28
N SER A 121 6.60 21.12 5.08
CA SER A 121 7.56 21.83 5.94
C SER A 121 7.13 21.82 7.41
N LYS A 122 5.83 22.04 7.70
CA LYS A 122 5.32 22.06 9.07
C LYS A 122 5.33 20.68 9.73
N LEU A 123 5.03 19.62 8.98
CA LEU A 123 5.12 18.25 9.49
C LEU A 123 6.57 17.87 9.82
N ARG A 124 7.52 18.22 8.95
CA ARG A 124 8.95 18.00 9.18
C ARG A 124 9.50 18.82 10.35
N GLU A 125 9.03 20.05 10.53
CA GLU A 125 9.32 20.86 11.72
C GLU A 125 8.86 20.17 13.02
N ASN A 126 7.85 19.29 12.94
CA ASN A 126 7.32 18.51 14.06
C ASN A 126 7.88 17.08 14.13
N ASP A 127 9.06 16.86 13.55
CA ASP A 127 9.79 15.58 13.57
C ASP A 127 8.98 14.42 12.98
N LYS A 128 8.22 14.73 11.90
CA LYS A 128 7.47 13.74 11.13
C LYS A 128 8.15 13.50 9.79
N ILE A 129 8.19 12.22 9.40
CA ILE A 129 8.60 11.82 8.05
C ILE A 129 7.44 12.08 7.10
N VAL A 130 7.70 12.66 5.94
CA VAL A 130 6.69 12.94 4.93
C VAL A 130 6.99 12.19 3.63
N ILE A 131 6.03 11.33 3.23
CA ILE A 131 6.06 10.61 1.96
C ILE A 131 5.05 11.26 1.02
N GLY A 132 5.51 11.79 -0.11
CA GLY A 132 4.64 12.23 -1.20
C GLY A 132 4.27 11.07 -2.12
N VAL A 133 3.05 11.06 -2.63
CA VAL A 133 2.61 10.13 -3.67
C VAL A 133 1.88 10.89 -4.76
N GLY A 134 2.33 10.77 -6.02
CA GLY A 134 1.73 11.51 -7.12
C GLY A 134 2.05 10.93 -8.50
N VAL A 135 1.39 11.44 -9.53
CA VAL A 135 1.65 11.08 -10.94
C VAL A 135 2.80 11.94 -11.46
N LYS A 136 3.82 11.32 -12.06
CA LYS A 136 5.09 11.98 -12.41
C LYS A 136 4.95 13.25 -13.24
N ASN A 137 4.03 13.26 -14.22
CA ASN A 137 3.81 14.41 -15.09
C ASN A 137 2.87 15.48 -14.48
N SER A 138 2.29 15.20 -13.32
CA SER A 138 1.35 16.09 -12.61
C SER A 138 1.85 16.46 -11.22
N SER A 139 3.06 16.04 -10.86
CA SER A 139 3.71 16.38 -9.60
C SER A 139 4.69 17.52 -9.79
N SER A 140 4.61 18.51 -8.92
CA SER A 140 5.55 19.64 -8.90
C SER A 140 6.90 19.22 -8.32
N ASP A 141 7.99 19.64 -8.98
CA ASP A 141 9.37 19.46 -8.47
C ASP A 141 9.54 20.07 -7.05
N LEU A 142 8.80 21.14 -6.74
CA LEU A 142 8.83 21.77 -5.42
C LEU A 142 8.28 20.83 -4.34
N LEU A 143 7.16 20.16 -4.60
CA LEU A 143 6.58 19.21 -3.66
C LEU A 143 7.52 18.02 -3.48
N VAL A 144 8.02 17.48 -4.60
CA VAL A 144 8.94 16.33 -4.62
C VAL A 144 10.19 16.62 -3.78
N ALA A 145 10.79 17.79 -3.93
CA ALA A 145 11.99 18.19 -3.18
C ALA A 145 11.74 18.46 -1.69
N ASN A 146 10.51 18.77 -1.30
CA ASN A 146 10.16 19.08 0.09
C ASN A 146 9.88 17.81 0.92
N CYS A 147 9.42 16.73 0.30
CA CYS A 147 9.18 15.45 0.95
C CYS A 147 10.49 14.73 1.30
N ASP A 148 10.45 13.87 2.33
CA ASP A 148 11.59 13.00 2.66
C ASP A 148 11.69 11.82 1.68
N GLU A 149 10.55 11.38 1.14
CA GLU A 149 10.46 10.41 0.05
C GLU A 149 9.31 10.81 -0.89
N PHE A 150 9.44 10.52 -2.19
CA PHE A 150 8.35 10.68 -3.15
C PHE A 150 8.17 9.43 -4.01
N ILE A 151 6.96 8.84 -3.96
CA ILE A 151 6.58 7.65 -4.71
C ILE A 151 5.77 8.07 -5.93
N PHE A 152 6.30 7.81 -7.13
CA PHE A 152 5.56 8.06 -8.36
C PHE A 152 4.60 6.91 -8.68
N TYR A 153 3.33 7.24 -8.86
CA TYR A 153 2.29 6.27 -9.19
C TYR A 153 2.60 5.50 -10.49
N ASP A 154 3.22 6.18 -11.47
CA ASP A 154 3.66 5.60 -12.73
C ASP A 154 4.54 4.36 -12.54
N ASP A 155 5.44 4.39 -11.55
CA ASP A 155 6.39 3.30 -11.29
C ASP A 155 5.64 2.09 -10.72
N LEU A 156 4.66 2.31 -9.84
CA LEU A 156 3.77 1.27 -9.29
C LEU A 156 2.89 0.60 -10.36
N VAL A 157 2.55 1.35 -11.42
CA VAL A 157 1.75 0.82 -12.52
C VAL A 157 2.60 0.05 -13.53
N ARG A 158 3.85 0.47 -13.73
CA ARG A 158 4.81 -0.15 -14.66
C ARG A 158 5.46 -1.42 -14.12
N GLU A 159 5.60 -1.54 -12.79
CA GLU A 159 6.02 -2.78 -12.13
C GLU A 159 4.96 -3.88 -12.33
N LYS A 160 5.03 -4.57 -13.46
CA LYS A 160 4.51 -5.93 -13.60
C LYS A 160 5.67 -6.87 -13.28
N PRO A 161 5.69 -7.56 -12.12
CA PRO A 161 6.46 -8.79 -12.04
C PRO A 161 5.91 -9.72 -13.13
N GLY A 162 6.82 -10.25 -13.94
CA GLY A 162 6.49 -11.09 -15.09
C GLY A 162 5.72 -12.33 -14.66
N ARG A 163 4.38 -12.25 -14.65
CA ARG A 163 3.50 -13.40 -14.50
C ARG A 163 3.67 -14.31 -15.71
N ARG A 164 4.47 -15.36 -15.54
CA ARG A 164 4.26 -16.62 -16.26
C ARG A 164 2.83 -17.06 -15.91
N GLN A 165 1.92 -16.89 -16.86
CA GLN A 165 0.58 -17.46 -16.76
C GLN A 165 0.71 -18.96 -16.53
N PRO A 166 0.09 -19.55 -15.49
CA PRO A 166 -0.09 -20.98 -15.47
C PRO A 166 -0.98 -21.34 -16.66
N ARG A 167 -0.44 -22.16 -17.58
CA ARG A 167 -1.18 -22.77 -18.68
C ARG A 167 -2.43 -23.44 -18.10
N LYS A 168 -3.61 -22.89 -18.36
CA LYS A 168 -4.89 -23.57 -18.16
C LYS A 168 -4.85 -24.88 -18.96
N LYS A 169 -4.72 -26.03 -18.28
CA LYS A 169 -5.06 -27.33 -18.86
C LYS A 169 -6.59 -27.51 -18.82
N PRO A 170 -7.19 -28.21 -19.79
CA PRO A 170 -8.64 -28.24 -19.98
C PRO A 170 -9.35 -28.97 -18.84
N GLN A 171 -10.45 -28.39 -18.36
CA GLN A 171 -11.34 -29.01 -17.38
C GLN A 171 -12.08 -30.19 -18.00
N THR A 172 -11.71 -31.42 -17.61
CA THR A 172 -12.60 -32.58 -17.69
C THR A 172 -13.25 -32.81 -16.32
N LYS A 173 -14.58 -32.82 -16.30
CA LYS A 173 -15.43 -33.04 -15.12
C LYS A 173 -15.09 -34.36 -14.40
N PRO A 174 -15.06 -34.42 -13.06
CA PRO A 174 -15.10 -35.69 -12.36
C PRO A 174 -16.54 -36.05 -11.95
N ALA A 175 -16.94 -37.27 -12.29
CA ALA A 175 -18.00 -38.00 -11.62
C ALA A 175 -17.52 -38.41 -10.20
N VAL A 176 -18.48 -38.49 -9.29
CA VAL A 176 -18.34 -38.79 -7.87
C VAL A 176 -17.81 -40.20 -7.64
N ASN A 177 -16.73 -40.35 -6.84
CA ASN A 177 -16.58 -41.32 -5.73
C ASN A 177 -15.10 -41.46 -5.28
N GLY A 178 -14.87 -41.37 -3.97
CA GLY A 178 -13.81 -42.08 -3.23
C GLY A 178 -12.43 -41.42 -3.15
N ASP A 179 -11.99 -41.11 -1.93
CA ASP A 179 -10.64 -40.72 -1.48
C ASP A 179 -10.00 -39.46 -2.07
N SER A 180 -10.15 -38.32 -1.36
CA SER A 180 -9.47 -37.06 -1.66
C SER A 180 -8.74 -36.50 -0.44
N ALA A 181 -7.53 -36.99 -0.19
CA ALA A 181 -6.52 -36.32 0.64
C ALA A 181 -5.14 -36.68 0.07
N PRO A 182 -4.67 -35.95 -0.96
CA PRO A 182 -3.53 -35.05 -0.75
C PRO A 182 -3.48 -33.76 -1.63
N LYS A 183 -4.46 -33.50 -2.51
CA LYS A 183 -4.38 -32.36 -3.45
C LYS A 183 -4.59 -30.99 -2.80
N ASP A 184 -5.54 -30.87 -1.87
CA ASP A 184 -5.84 -29.59 -1.21
C ASP A 184 -4.69 -29.06 -0.33
N SER A 185 -3.80 -29.95 0.15
CA SER A 185 -2.66 -29.54 0.98
C SER A 185 -1.49 -29.03 0.16
N GLU A 186 -1.23 -29.61 -1.02
CA GLU A 186 -0.15 -29.13 -1.91
C GLU A 186 -0.50 -27.76 -2.51
N ASP A 187 -1.74 -27.57 -2.96
CA ASP A 187 -2.20 -26.30 -3.53
C ASP A 187 -2.12 -25.16 -2.51
N LYS A 188 -2.53 -25.40 -1.25
CA LYS A 188 -2.41 -24.42 -0.16
C LYS A 188 -0.96 -24.13 0.21
N THR A 189 -0.09 -25.14 0.16
CA THR A 189 1.33 -24.95 0.42
C THR A 189 1.95 -24.04 -0.65
N GLU A 190 1.61 -24.27 -1.91
CA GLU A 190 2.08 -23.44 -3.03
C GLU A 190 1.58 -21.99 -2.92
N GLU A 191 0.32 -21.79 -2.53
CA GLU A 191 -0.25 -20.46 -2.29
C GLU A 191 0.50 -19.70 -1.17
N ALA A 192 0.81 -20.38 -0.05
CA ALA A 192 1.55 -19.76 1.05
C ALA A 192 2.97 -19.35 0.64
N LEU A 193 3.64 -20.21 -0.14
CA LEU A 193 4.96 -19.93 -0.68
C LEU A 193 4.92 -18.76 -1.67
N GLU A 194 3.90 -18.70 -2.53
CA GLU A 194 3.72 -17.59 -3.46
C GLU A 194 3.57 -16.26 -2.71
N LEU A 195 2.75 -16.22 -1.66
CA LEU A 195 2.56 -15.03 -0.81
C LEU A 195 3.86 -14.58 -0.13
N VAL A 196 4.64 -15.53 0.39
CA VAL A 196 5.95 -15.23 1.00
C VAL A 196 6.91 -14.69 -0.04
N MET A 197 7.07 -15.37 -1.18
CA MET A 197 8.00 -14.96 -2.24
C MET A 197 7.65 -13.58 -2.80
N GLN A 198 6.37 -13.32 -3.08
CA GLN A 198 5.91 -11.99 -3.51
C GLN A 198 6.23 -10.91 -2.48
N THR A 199 6.17 -11.24 -1.18
CA THR A 199 6.50 -10.28 -0.11
C THR A 199 8.01 -10.06 0.02
N VAL A 200 8.81 -11.12 -0.12
CA VAL A 200 10.28 -11.02 -0.11
C VAL A 200 10.76 -10.19 -1.30
N GLU A 201 10.30 -10.51 -2.51
CA GLU A 201 10.64 -9.75 -3.72
C GLU A 201 10.30 -8.26 -3.57
N ALA A 202 9.11 -7.95 -3.03
CA ALA A 202 8.69 -6.59 -2.78
C ALA A 202 9.56 -5.87 -1.73
N LEU A 203 9.98 -6.56 -0.67
CA LEU A 203 10.90 -6.01 0.33
C LEU A 203 12.32 -5.77 -0.25
N ILE A 204 12.80 -6.66 -1.12
CA ILE A 204 14.08 -6.49 -1.83
C ILE A 204 14.02 -5.25 -2.74
N ALA A 205 12.93 -5.11 -3.50
CA ALA A 205 12.73 -3.96 -4.38
C ALA A 205 12.61 -2.63 -3.62
N GLU A 206 12.08 -2.66 -2.39
CA GLU A 206 12.00 -1.50 -1.50
C GLU A 206 13.35 -1.11 -0.90
N ARG A 207 14.10 -2.07 -0.36
CA ARG A 207 15.30 -1.82 0.46
C ARG A 207 16.61 -1.87 -0.32
N GLY A 208 16.58 -2.43 -1.52
CA GLY A 208 17.77 -2.71 -2.31
C GLY A 208 18.28 -4.14 -2.09
N ALA A 209 18.87 -4.72 -3.14
CA ALA A 209 19.28 -6.13 -3.17
C ALA A 209 20.43 -6.49 -2.22
N GLU A 210 21.12 -5.50 -1.65
CA GLU A 210 22.27 -5.70 -0.76
C GLU A 210 21.90 -5.65 0.73
N GLU A 211 20.67 -5.24 1.08
CA GLU A 211 20.21 -5.23 2.48
C GLU A 211 19.78 -6.63 2.95
N LYS A 212 20.21 -7.02 4.15
CA LYS A 212 19.75 -8.26 4.78
C LYS A 212 18.27 -8.15 5.17
N ILE A 213 17.46 -9.08 4.68
CA ILE A 213 16.04 -9.18 5.01
C ILE A 213 15.84 -10.22 6.11
N TRP A 214 15.36 -9.76 7.26
CA TRP A 214 15.06 -10.62 8.40
C TRP A 214 13.70 -11.30 8.25
N GLY A 215 13.59 -12.59 8.60
CA GLY A 215 12.33 -13.33 8.53
C GLY A 215 11.18 -12.71 9.33
N SER A 216 11.49 -12.02 10.45
CA SER A 216 10.51 -11.25 11.23
C SER A 216 9.91 -10.08 10.43
N MET A 217 10.72 -9.42 9.60
CA MET A 217 10.30 -8.33 8.73
C MET A 217 9.38 -8.84 7.63
N VAL A 218 9.75 -9.96 6.99
CA VAL A 218 8.89 -10.63 5.98
C VAL A 218 7.54 -10.97 6.59
N LYS A 219 7.54 -11.58 7.79
CA LYS A 219 6.31 -11.95 8.48
C LYS A 219 5.44 -10.73 8.81
N GLN A 220 6.03 -9.65 9.29
CA GLN A 220 5.29 -8.43 9.61
C GLN A 220 4.70 -7.78 8.36
N ALA A 221 5.49 -7.64 7.28
CA ALA A 221 5.03 -7.10 6.00
C ALA A 221 3.92 -7.97 5.39
N LEU A 222 4.08 -9.29 5.42
CA LEU A 222 3.08 -10.25 4.94
C LEU A 222 1.77 -10.11 5.69
N LYS A 223 1.80 -10.02 7.02
CA LYS A 223 0.58 -9.81 7.82
C LYS A 223 -0.09 -8.46 7.58
N ARG A 224 0.66 -7.42 7.22
CA ARG A 224 0.09 -6.11 6.86
C ARG A 224 -0.59 -6.14 5.49
N ARG A 225 0.03 -6.79 4.49
CA ARG A 225 -0.53 -6.95 3.14
C ARG A 225 -1.67 -7.98 3.07
N SER A 226 -1.59 -9.02 3.90
CA SER A 226 -2.57 -10.10 3.97
C SER A 226 -2.94 -10.40 5.43
N PRO A 227 -3.83 -9.60 6.05
CA PRO A 227 -4.21 -9.77 7.46
C PRO A 227 -4.81 -11.14 7.80
N GLY A 228 -5.43 -11.82 6.81
CA GLY A 228 -5.95 -13.18 6.97
C GLY A 228 -4.89 -14.29 6.95
N PHE A 229 -3.62 -13.96 6.70
CA PHE A 229 -2.55 -14.95 6.61
C PHE A 229 -2.31 -15.64 7.96
N ASN A 230 -2.40 -16.98 7.95
CA ASN A 230 -2.17 -17.83 9.09
C ASN A 230 -1.42 -19.10 8.65
N GLU A 231 -0.22 -19.30 9.21
CA GLU A 231 0.66 -20.41 8.86
C GLU A 231 -0.02 -21.78 9.03
N SER A 232 -0.82 -21.93 10.09
CA SER A 232 -1.54 -23.16 10.40
C SER A 232 -2.63 -23.46 9.37
N TYR A 233 -3.25 -22.43 8.77
CA TYR A 233 -4.23 -22.60 7.69
C TYR A 233 -3.59 -23.24 6.45
N TYR A 234 -2.31 -22.92 6.21
CA TYR A 234 -1.51 -23.42 5.11
C TYR A 234 -0.71 -24.70 5.45
N GLY A 235 -0.95 -25.31 6.62
CA GLY A 235 -0.32 -26.57 7.02
C GLY A 235 1.04 -26.43 7.73
N PHE A 236 1.47 -25.22 8.06
CA PHE A 236 2.75 -24.96 8.74
C PHE A 236 2.54 -24.66 10.22
N SER A 237 3.31 -25.31 11.10
CA SER A 237 3.20 -25.05 12.54
C SER A 237 3.87 -23.74 12.99
N SER A 238 4.71 -23.14 12.15
CA SER A 238 5.37 -21.85 12.40
C SER A 238 5.82 -21.22 11.10
N PHE A 239 6.04 -19.89 11.12
CA PHE A 239 6.59 -19.16 9.97
C PHE A 239 8.00 -19.63 9.59
N SER A 240 8.82 -20.01 10.57
CA SER A 240 10.15 -20.57 10.30
C SER A 240 10.07 -21.82 9.43
N LYS A 241 9.14 -22.73 9.71
CA LYS A 241 8.96 -23.93 8.88
C LYS A 241 8.50 -23.62 7.45
N LEU A 242 7.74 -22.54 7.27
CA LEU A 242 7.36 -22.08 5.93
C LEU A 242 8.58 -21.53 5.17
N LEU A 243 9.48 -20.83 5.85
CA LEU A 243 10.75 -20.38 5.26
C LEU A 243 11.68 -21.57 4.95
N ASP A 244 11.78 -22.55 5.85
CA ASP A 244 12.56 -23.77 5.64
C ASP A 244 12.07 -24.54 4.40
N GLU A 245 10.75 -24.59 4.17
CA GLU A 245 10.16 -25.21 2.97
C GLU A 245 10.42 -24.38 1.69
N ALA A 246 10.44 -23.05 1.79
CA ALA A 246 10.82 -22.20 0.67
C ALA A 246 12.31 -22.40 0.30
N GLU A 247 13.18 -22.59 1.29
CA GLU A 247 14.59 -22.92 1.09
C GLU A 247 14.77 -24.34 0.51
N SER A 248 14.03 -25.34 1.01
CA SER A 248 14.08 -26.72 0.51
C SER A 248 13.73 -26.80 -0.99
N ARG A 249 12.83 -25.92 -1.44
CA ARG A 249 12.43 -25.73 -2.84
C ARG A 249 13.35 -24.81 -3.64
N LYS A 250 14.44 -24.30 -3.03
CA LYS A 250 15.42 -23.38 -3.61
C LYS A 250 14.81 -22.07 -4.12
N MET A 251 13.72 -21.62 -3.49
CA MET A 251 13.07 -20.36 -3.82
C MET A 251 13.75 -19.18 -3.13
N LEU A 252 14.34 -19.41 -1.95
CA LEU A 252 15.14 -18.45 -1.20
C LEU A 252 16.33 -19.15 -0.55
N GLN A 253 17.29 -18.36 -0.08
CA GLN A 253 18.44 -18.84 0.68
C GLN A 253 18.40 -18.18 2.06
N LEU A 254 18.41 -18.99 3.13
CA LEU A 254 18.51 -18.49 4.49
C LEU A 254 19.98 -18.36 4.88
N GLU A 255 20.34 -17.28 5.57
CA GLU A 255 21.68 -17.03 6.14
C GLU A 255 21.68 -17.17 7.66
#